data_AF-A0A3S1BSH4-F1
#
_entry.id   AF-A0A3S1BSH4-F1
#
_cell.length_a   1.000
_cell.length_b   1.000
_cell.length_c   1.000
_cell.angle_alpha   90.00
_cell.angle_beta   90.00
_cell.angle_gamma   90.00
#
_symmetry.space_group_name_H-M   'P 1'
#
loop_
_entity.id
_entity.type
_entity.pdbx_description
1 polymer ?
#
loop_
_entity_poly.entity_id
_entity_poly.type
_entity_poly.pdbx_seq_one_letter_code
_entity_poly.pdbx_strand_id
1 'polypeptide(L)' 'MALSYQCDTFCDICSDFVEGEGTQHGNADGLGRSALELAKLAGWKRRRTAAGTYEDVCKRCLEKETNKS' A
#
# COMPACT_ATOMS: atom_id res chain seq x y z
N MET A 1 -28.61 2.05 -5.82
CA MET A 1 -27.33 2.74 -6.04
C MET A 1 -26.27 1.99 -5.26
N ALA A 2 -25.31 1.34 -5.93
CA ALA A 2 -24.21 0.64 -5.26
C ALA A 2 -23.05 1.62 -5.11
N LEU A 3 -22.53 1.79 -3.90
CA LEU A 3 -21.32 2.58 -3.65
C LEU A 3 -20.10 1.71 -3.95
N SER A 4 -19.33 2.09 -4.96
CA SER A 4 -18.01 1.51 -5.23
C SER A 4 -16.97 2.30 -4.45
N TYR A 5 -16.18 1.61 -3.62
CA TYR A 5 -15.05 2.22 -2.94
C TYR A 5 -13.76 1.75 -3.60
N GLN A 6 -12.83 2.68 -3.83
CA GLN A 6 -11.50 2.43 -4.37
C GLN A 6 -10.46 2.95 -3.38
N CYS A 7 -9.32 2.27 -3.29
CA CYS A 7 -8.20 2.67 -2.46
C CYS A 7 -6.88 2.50 -3.20
N ASP A 8 -6.17 3.60 -3.39
CA ASP A 8 -4.80 3.57 -3.91
C ASP A 8 -3.82 3.38 -2.75
N THR A 9 -2.73 2.66 -3.00
CA THR A 9 -1.62 2.51 -2.04
C THR A 9 -0.43 3.33 -2.52
N PHE A 10 0.10 4.22 -1.67
CA PHE A 10 1.20 5.14 -1.99
C PHE A 10 2.49 4.77 -1.26
N CYS A 11 3.62 4.97 -1.93
CA CYS A 11 4.93 4.71 -1.33
C CYS A 11 5.38 5.93 -0.54
N ASP A 12 5.66 5.74 0.75
CA ASP A 12 6.06 6.83 1.64
C ASP A 12 7.43 7.45 1.32
N ILE A 13 8.24 6.79 0.47
CA ILE A 13 9.58 7.26 0.10
C ILE A 13 9.59 8.06 -1.22
N CYS A 14 8.90 7.56 -2.25
CA CYS A 14 8.97 8.14 -3.60
C CYS A 14 7.63 8.52 -4.19
N SER A 15 6.54 8.41 -3.42
CA SER A 15 5.17 8.75 -3.83
C SER A 15 4.68 8.01 -5.07
N ASP A 16 5.33 6.90 -5.42
CA ASP A 16 4.83 5.94 -6.41
C ASP A 16 3.53 5.33 -5.87
N PHE A 17 2.68 4.78 -6.73
CA PHE A 17 1.39 4.25 -6.28
C PHE A 17 0.95 3.00 -7.04
N VAL A 18 0.13 2.20 -6.37
CA VAL A 18 -0.62 1.09 -6.96
C VAL A 18 -2.08 1.54 -7.03
N GLU A 19 -2.61 1.63 -8.24
CA GLU A 19 -4.01 1.95 -8.46
C GLU A 19 -4.91 0.87 -7.85
N GLY A 20 -5.91 1.31 -7.09
CA GLY A 20 -6.85 0.45 -6.43
C GLY A 20 -7.85 -0.20 -7.38
N GLU A 21 -7.94 -1.53 -7.39
CA GLU A 21 -9.16 -2.18 -7.88
C GLU A 21 -10.29 -1.99 -6.86
N GLY A 22 -11.51 -1.74 -7.37
CA GLY A 22 -12.69 -1.49 -6.52
C GLY A 22 -12.91 -2.62 -5.51
N THR A 23 -13.23 -2.27 -4.27
CA THR A 23 -13.42 -3.28 -3.23
C THR A 23 -14.66 -4.12 -3.57
N GLN A 24 -14.50 -5.45 -3.61
CA GLN A 24 -15.64 -6.37 -3.73
C GLN A 24 -16.57 -6.30 -2.51
N HIS A 25 -16.07 -5.76 -1.40
CA HIS A 25 -16.81 -5.49 -0.18
C HIS A 25 -17.14 -3.99 -0.19
N GLY A 26 -18.38 -3.62 -0.56
CA GLY A 26 -18.85 -2.24 -0.64
C GLY A 26 -18.97 -1.52 0.71
N ASN A 27 -18.00 -1.68 1.60
CA ASN A 27 -17.91 -1.03 2.91
C ASN A 27 -16.51 -0.42 3.12
N ALA A 28 -16.46 0.70 3.85
CA ALA A 28 -15.23 1.43 4.11
C ALA A 28 -14.18 0.60 4.88
N ASP A 29 -14.61 -0.32 5.74
CA ASP A 29 -13.71 -1.24 6.46
C ASP A 29 -12.98 -2.21 5.52
N GLY A 30 -13.55 -2.50 4.35
CA GLY A 30 -12.94 -3.34 3.32
C GLY A 30 -11.74 -2.66 2.64
N LEU A 31 -11.72 -1.33 2.57
CA LEU A 31 -10.69 -0.57 1.85
C LEU A 31 -9.30 -0.77 2.43
N GLY A 32 -9.15 -0.69 3.75
CA GLY A 32 -7.84 -0.87 4.39
C GLY A 32 -7.26 -2.27 4.14
N ARG A 33 -8.11 -3.30 4.12
CA ARG A 33 -7.70 -4.67 3.79
C ARG A 33 -7.36 -4.82 2.32
N SER A 34 -8.17 -4.27 1.42
CA SER A 34 -7.91 -4.29 -0.02
C SER A 34 -6.61 -3.57 -0.37
N ALA A 35 -6.36 -2.37 0.18
CA ALA A 35 -5.11 -1.65 0.00
C ALA A 35 -3.89 -2.47 0.46
N LEU A 36 -4.01 -3.15 1.60
CA LEU A 36 -2.97 -4.03 2.14
C LEU A 36 -2.69 -5.24 1.23
N GLU A 37 -3.73 -5.89 0.71
CA GLU A 37 -3.57 -7.01 -0.22
C GLU A 37 -2.97 -6.56 -1.55
N LEU A 38 -3.42 -5.43 -2.10
CA LEU A 38 -2.85 -4.83 -3.31
C LEU A 38 -1.37 -4.50 -3.15
N ALA A 39 -0.99 -3.90 -2.01
CA ALA A 39 0.40 -3.61 -1.69
C ALA A 39 1.25 -4.89 -1.70
N LYS A 40 0.77 -5.97 -1.06
CA LYS A 40 1.46 -7.27 -1.04
C LYS A 40 1.60 -7.86 -2.45
N LEU A 41 0.54 -7.84 -3.25
CA LEU A 41 0.53 -8.34 -4.63
C LEU A 41 1.53 -7.58 -5.52
N ALA A 42 1.63 -6.26 -5.34
CA ALA A 42 2.60 -5.42 -6.01
C ALA A 42 4.05 -5.61 -5.49
N GLY A 43 4.27 -6.47 -4.49
CA GLY A 43 5.57 -6.73 -3.89
C GLY A 43 6.08 -5.61 -2.99
N TRP A 44 5.18 -4.79 -2.46
CA TRP A 44 5.51 -3.75 -1.50
C TRP A 44 5.62 -4.31 -0.10
N LYS A 45 6.38 -3.62 0.76
CA LYS A 45 6.58 -4.02 2.14
C LYS A 45 6.09 -2.93 3.09
N ARG A 46 5.17 -3.30 3.98
CA ARG A 46 4.79 -2.46 5.11
C ARG A 46 5.77 -2.67 6.26
N ARG A 47 6.32 -1.59 6.82
CA ARG A 47 7.17 -1.62 8.02
C ARG A 47 6.66 -0.67 9.09
N ARG A 48 6.97 -0.96 10.35
CA ARG A 48 6.67 -0.06 11.46
C ARG A 48 7.87 0.85 11.71
N THR A 49 7.65 2.15 11.76
CA THR A 49 8.69 3.15 12.05
C THR A 49 9.00 3.20 13.54
N ALA A 50 10.11 3.85 13.91
CA ALA A 50 10.43 4.13 15.30
C ALA A 50 9.39 5.02 16.01
N ALA A 51 8.65 5.84 15.25
CA ALA A 51 7.54 6.66 15.76
C ALA A 51 6.25 5.85 15.97
N GLY A 52 6.25 4.55 15.64
CA GLY A 52 5.09 3.68 15.79
C GLY A 52 4.07 3.78 14.65
N THR A 53 4.34 4.58 13.61
CA THR A 53 3.54 4.65 12.38
C THR A 53 3.91 3.50 11.43
N TYR A 54 3.08 3.27 10.42
CA TYR A 54 3.38 2.32 9.35
C TYR A 54 3.80 3.08 8.09
N GLU A 55 4.81 2.55 7.40
CA GLU A 55 5.24 2.98 6.08
C GLU A 55 5.05 1.85 5.09
N ASP A 56 4.48 2.15 3.93
CA ASP A 56 4.42 1.28 2.76
C ASP A 56 5.54 1.65 1.79
N VAL A 57 6.43 0.71 1.53
CA VAL A 57 7.62 0.94 0.70
C VAL A 57 7.57 0.06 -0.54
N CYS A 58 7.67 0.68 -1.72
CA CYS A 58 7.68 -0.03 -2.99
C CYS A 58 8.99 -0.81 -3.18
N LYS A 59 8.93 -1.85 -4.01
CA LYS A 59 10.08 -2.72 -4.31
C LYS A 59 11.34 -1.95 -4.71
N ARG A 60 11.19 -0.96 -5.59
CA ARG A 60 12.31 -0.12 -6.06
C ARG A 60 13.02 0.61 -4.93
N CYS A 61 12.28 1.12 -3.95
CA CYS A 61 12.88 1.82 -2.81
C CYS A 61 13.57 0.83 -1.86
N LEU A 62 12.99 -0.35 -1.64
CA LEU A 62 13.61 -1.42 -0.85
C LEU A 62 14.94 -1.90 -1.45
N GLU A 63 15.00 -2.05 -2.77
CA GLU A 63 16.22 -2.45 -3.48
C GLU A 63 17.33 -1.39 -3.37
N LYS A 64 16.97 -0.10 -3.45
CA LYS A 64 17.91 1.01 -3.26
C LYS A 64 18.46 1.10 -1.83
N GLU A 65 17.67 0.76 -0.83
CA GLU A 65 18.12 0.71 0.57
C GLU A 65 19.08 -0.47 0.78
N THR A 66 18.81 -1.62 0.16
CA THR A 66 19.62 -2.84 0.31
C THR A 66 21.01 -2.67 -0.32
N ASN A 67 21.10 -2.02 -1.49
CA ASN A 67 22.37 -1.78 -2.18
C ASN A 67 23.25 -0.66 -1.56
N LYS A 68 22.81 -0.04 -0.46
CA LYS A 68 23.61 0.91 0.33
C LYS A 68 24.31 0.26 1.53
N SER A 69 24.03 -1.02 1.82
CA SER A 69 24.71 -1.83 2.84
C SER A 69 25.91 -2.54 2.22
#